data_AF-A0A5N5KIW2-F1
#
_entry.id   AF-A0A5N5KIW2-F1
#
_cell.length_a   1.000
_cell.length_b   1.000
_cell.length_c   1.000
_cell.angle_alpha   90.00
_cell.angle_beta   90.00
_cell.angle_gamma   90.00
#
_symmetry.space_group_name_H-M   'P 1'
#
loop_
_entity.id
_entity.type
_entity.pdbx_description
1 polymer ?
#
loop_
_entity_poly.entity_id
_entity_poly.type
_entity_poly.pdbx_seq_one_letter_code
_entity_poly.pdbx_strand_id
1 'polypeptide(L)'
;MSALRQRAALLARRSRPTTMRNSRSYASGHGHDEHHAAGKEESLGAAFYVALGAVPVSIFFYSISRPNEDSDKPTGIAGLIHKYTDMTETWQKRNANRTAMIEQASHDKHLLYNAPRNKHIELKFPEVFHAGSPFNVPAGHNVNLDKVVEHYRQQHHDEEERKAIKARSKWDPQPTQ
;
A
#
# COMPACT_ATOMS: atom_id res chain seq x y z
N MET A 1 4.48 20.45 -15.25
CA MET A 1 5.67 20.45 -14.37
C MET A 1 5.71 21.76 -13.59
N SER A 2 5.96 21.65 -12.28
CA SER A 2 5.63 22.58 -11.20
C SER A 2 6.32 23.96 -11.23
N ALA A 3 5.52 25.04 -11.25
CA ALA A 3 5.96 26.43 -11.06
C ALA A 3 6.64 26.71 -9.69
N LEU A 4 6.45 25.82 -8.71
CA LEU A 4 7.05 25.93 -7.38
C LEU A 4 8.59 25.74 -7.38
N ARG A 5 9.16 25.03 -8.36
CA ARG A 5 10.61 24.79 -8.42
C ARG A 5 11.41 26.00 -8.90
N GLN A 6 10.82 26.86 -9.71
CA GLN A 6 11.51 28.03 -10.26
C GLN A 6 11.72 29.14 -9.22
N ARG A 7 10.86 29.22 -8.19
CA ARG A 7 10.94 30.30 -7.18
C ARG A 7 12.00 30.07 -6.10
N ALA A 8 12.39 28.83 -5.81
CA ALA A 8 13.42 28.52 -4.83
C ALA A 8 14.83 28.98 -5.28
N ALA A 9 15.13 28.87 -6.59
CA ALA A 9 16.43 29.27 -7.15
C ALA A 9 16.67 30.80 -7.12
N LEU A 10 15.61 31.61 -7.10
CA LEU A 10 15.72 33.07 -7.06
C LEU A 10 16.00 33.61 -5.65
N LEU A 11 15.53 32.94 -4.59
CA LEU A 11 15.81 33.37 -3.21
C LEU A 11 17.28 33.14 -2.81
N ALA A 12 17.93 32.11 -3.36
CA ALA A 12 19.34 31.82 -3.08
C ALA A 12 20.31 32.88 -3.65
N ARG A 13 19.88 33.72 -4.61
CA ARG A 13 20.72 34.79 -5.18
C ARG A 13 20.72 36.09 -4.38
N ARG A 14 19.81 36.27 -3.42
CA ARG A 14 19.67 37.53 -2.65
C ARG A 14 20.54 37.60 -1.39
N SER A 15 21.26 36.53 -1.04
CA SER A 15 22.08 36.45 0.19
C SER A 15 23.53 36.94 0.03
N ARG A 16 23.90 37.57 -1.09
CA ARG A 16 25.23 38.20 -1.23
C ARG A 16 25.18 39.63 -0.67
N PRO A 17 25.86 39.93 0.46
CA PRO A 17 26.04 41.31 0.88
C PRO A 17 26.95 42.03 -0.13
N THR A 18 26.39 42.98 -0.86
CA THR A 18 27.16 43.94 -1.65
C THR A 18 27.67 45.03 -0.70
N THR A 19 29.00 45.12 -0.58
CA THR A 19 29.76 46.27 -0.05
C THR A 19 29.77 46.47 1.47
N MET A 20 30.85 46.02 2.13
CA MET A 20 31.30 46.64 3.38
C MET A 20 32.07 47.92 3.02
N ARG A 21 31.61 49.06 3.55
CA ARG A 21 32.27 50.37 3.44
C ARG A 21 33.63 50.29 4.12
N ASN A 22 34.68 50.68 3.39
CA ASN A 22 36.02 50.84 3.93
C ASN A 22 36.05 52.08 4.84
N SER A 23 36.07 51.89 6.16
CA SER A 23 36.27 53.00 7.11
C SER A 23 37.73 53.42 7.07
N ARG A 24 37.97 54.65 6.61
CA ARG A 24 39.29 55.30 6.67
C ARG A 24 39.77 55.34 8.12
N SER A 25 40.90 54.69 8.39
CA SER A 25 41.65 54.84 9.64
C SER A 25 42.77 55.85 9.40
N TYR A 26 42.78 56.93 10.19
CA TYR A 26 43.91 57.86 10.24
C TYR A 26 45.03 57.22 11.04
N ALA A 27 46.14 56.90 10.37
CA ALA A 27 47.39 56.58 11.03
C ALA A 27 48.17 57.88 11.31
N SER A 28 48.31 58.27 12.58
CA SER A 28 49.45 59.04 13.09
C SER A 28 49.40 59.10 14.62
N GLY A 29 50.44 58.57 15.27
CA GLY A 29 50.61 58.66 16.72
C GLY A 29 51.69 57.73 17.23
N HIS A 30 52.95 58.01 16.87
CA HIS A 30 54.11 57.40 17.50
C HIS A 30 54.33 58.12 18.84
N GLY A 31 54.06 57.42 19.94
CA GLY A 31 54.28 57.88 21.30
C GLY A 31 54.81 56.71 22.12
N HIS A 32 56.11 56.76 22.42
CA HIS A 32 56.76 55.90 23.39
C HIS A 32 56.20 56.23 24.77
N ASP A 33 55.71 55.23 25.49
CA ASP A 33 55.74 55.25 26.96
C ASP A 33 55.83 53.81 27.47
N GLU A 34 56.97 53.53 28.10
CA GLU A 34 57.18 52.40 28.99
C GLU A 34 56.32 52.57 30.25
N HIS A 35 56.23 51.49 31.02
CA HIS A 35 55.67 51.35 32.38
C HIS A 35 54.32 50.63 32.48
N HIS A 36 54.32 49.66 33.40
CA HIS A 36 53.26 48.73 33.83
C HIS A 36 53.18 47.41 33.06
N ALA A 37 53.83 46.38 33.63
CA ALA A 37 53.48 44.99 33.40
C ALA A 37 52.01 44.79 33.84
N ALA A 38 51.08 45.04 32.92
CA ALA A 38 49.70 44.65 33.09
C ALA A 38 49.66 43.13 33.23
N GLY A 39 49.11 42.63 34.34
CA GLY A 39 48.78 41.22 34.48
C GLY A 39 48.04 40.81 33.21
N LYS A 40 48.66 39.92 32.43
CA LYS A 40 48.07 39.46 31.18
C LYS A 40 46.81 38.72 31.58
N GLU A 41 45.66 39.36 31.40
CA GLU A 41 44.34 38.75 31.61
C GLU A 41 44.30 37.47 30.77
N GLU A 42 44.57 36.32 31.39
CA GLU A 42 44.52 35.04 30.69
C GLU A 42 43.06 34.81 30.33
N SER A 43 42.72 35.00 29.05
CA SER A 43 41.38 34.75 28.56
C SER A 43 41.01 33.31 28.93
N LEU A 44 39.87 33.13 29.60
CA LEU A 44 39.29 31.83 29.90
C LEU A 44 39.41 30.94 28.65
N GLY A 45 40.20 29.87 28.75
CA GLY A 45 40.58 29.06 27.59
C GLY A 45 39.35 28.51 26.86
N ALA A 46 39.50 28.14 25.59
CA ALA A 46 38.40 27.61 24.77
C ALA A 46 37.62 26.48 25.46
N ALA A 47 38.29 25.66 26.26
CA ALA A 47 37.68 24.60 27.07
C ALA A 47 36.61 25.11 28.06
N PHE A 48 36.77 26.32 28.62
CA PHE A 48 35.79 26.92 29.54
C PHE A 48 34.47 27.24 28.82
N TYR A 49 34.54 27.83 27.63
CA TYR A 49 33.37 28.12 26.81
C TYR A 49 32.70 26.84 26.28
N VAL A 50 33.50 25.82 25.94
CA VAL A 50 32.97 24.50 25.58
C VAL A 50 32.25 23.86 26.76
N ALA A 51 32.81 23.92 27.97
CA ALA A 51 32.16 23.40 29.16
C ALA A 51 30.87 24.16 29.48
N LEU A 52 30.88 25.50 29.40
CA LEU A 52 29.69 26.34 29.57
C LEU A 52 28.60 26.04 28.54
N GLY A 53 28.97 25.71 27.31
CA GLY A 53 28.02 25.28 26.27
C GLY A 53 27.55 23.83 26.45
N ALA A 54 28.40 22.93 26.93
CA ALA A 54 28.08 21.52 27.13
C ALA A 54 27.01 21.31 28.21
N VAL A 55 27.01 22.14 29.26
CA VAL A 55 26.01 22.06 30.34
C VAL A 55 24.57 22.24 29.82
N PRO A 56 24.18 23.37 29.18
CA PRO A 56 22.82 23.53 28.66
C PRO A 56 22.50 22.54 27.53
N VAL A 57 23.48 22.17 26.69
CA VAL A 57 23.28 21.15 25.64
C VAL A 57 22.94 19.79 26.25
N SER A 58 23.67 19.36 27.28
CA SER A 58 23.38 18.09 27.96
C SER A 58 22.01 18.09 28.65
N ILE A 59 21.63 19.20 29.30
CA ILE A 59 20.30 19.38 29.91
C ILE A 59 19.20 19.31 28.84
N PHE A 60 19.41 19.94 27.69
CA PHE A 60 18.46 19.91 26.57
C PHE A 60 18.28 18.49 26.02
N PHE A 61 19.37 17.77 25.72
CA PHE A 61 19.29 16.38 25.27
C PHE A 61 18.66 15.48 26.31
N TYR A 62 18.97 15.69 27.59
CA TYR A 62 18.38 14.95 28.69
C TYR A 62 16.87 15.18 28.79
N SER A 63 16.42 16.42 28.61
CA SER A 63 14.99 16.76 28.63
C SER A 63 14.20 16.12 27.47
N ILE A 64 14.80 15.99 26.29
CA ILE A 64 14.18 15.36 25.11
C ILE A 64 14.22 13.83 25.19
N SER A 65 15.24 13.28 25.85
CA SER A 65 15.43 11.84 25.97
C SER A 65 14.57 11.19 27.05
N ARG A 66 14.04 11.95 28.01
CA ARG A 66 13.22 11.39 29.08
C ARG A 66 11.83 11.00 28.56
N PRO A 67 11.41 9.74 28.70
CA PRO A 67 10.00 9.38 28.52
C PRO A 67 9.15 10.03 29.63
N ASN A 68 7.97 10.53 29.29
CA ASN A 68 7.01 11.00 30.29
C ASN A 68 6.39 9.78 31.00
N GLU A 69 6.44 9.78 32.32
CA GLU A 69 6.02 8.67 33.21
C GLU A 69 4.50 8.40 33.15
N ASP A 70 3.72 9.41 32.75
CA ASP A 70 2.25 9.38 32.77
C ASP A 70 1.58 9.11 31.41
N SER A 71 2.34 8.85 30.34
CA SER A 71 1.76 8.64 29.01
C SER A 71 2.24 7.35 28.36
N ASP A 72 1.30 6.46 28.00
CA ASP A 72 1.49 5.26 27.16
C ASP A 72 2.11 5.55 25.77
N LYS A 73 2.38 6.82 25.45
CA LYS A 73 2.92 7.25 24.16
C LYS A 73 4.42 7.54 24.28
N PRO A 74 5.26 6.93 23.43
CA PRO A 74 6.67 7.23 23.39
C PRO A 74 6.87 8.70 23.02
N THR A 75 7.43 9.48 23.94
CA THR A 75 7.69 10.92 23.75
C THR A 75 9.15 11.15 23.32
N GLY A 76 9.43 12.27 22.64
CA GLY A 76 10.79 12.63 22.21
C GLY A 76 11.32 11.81 21.03
N ILE A 77 12.58 11.36 21.12
CA ILE A 77 13.26 10.60 20.06
C ILE A 77 12.56 9.26 19.80
N ALA A 78 12.10 8.59 20.86
CA ALA A 78 11.35 7.34 20.73
C ALA A 78 10.07 7.53 19.89
N GLY A 79 9.33 8.64 20.11
CA GLY A 79 8.14 8.95 19.31
C GLY A 79 8.44 9.20 17.83
N LEU A 80 9.60 9.77 17.51
CA LEU A 80 10.05 9.93 16.11
C LEU A 80 10.40 8.59 15.47
N ILE A 81 11.08 7.71 16.21
CA ILE A 81 11.39 6.35 15.76
C ILE A 81 10.09 5.58 15.51
N HIS A 82 9.14 5.59 16.45
CA HIS A 82 7.85 4.94 16.30
C HIS A 82 7.08 5.45 15.09
N LYS A 83 6.99 6.77 14.88
CA LYS A 83 6.34 7.34 13.68
C LYS A 83 6.96 6.83 12.38
N TYR A 84 8.28 6.68 12.33
CA TYR A 84 8.97 6.17 11.16
C TYR A 84 8.71 4.67 10.97
N THR A 85 8.83 3.88 12.04
CA THR A 85 8.55 2.45 12.02
C THR A 85 7.11 2.16 11.61
N ASP A 86 6.12 2.83 12.20
CA ASP A 86 4.69 2.70 11.84
C ASP A 86 4.46 3.03 10.37
N MET A 87 5.12 4.06 9.85
CA MET A 87 5.05 4.39 8.44
C MET A 87 5.63 3.26 7.59
N THR A 88 6.80 2.73 7.91
CA THR A 88 7.39 1.60 7.17
C THR A 88 6.53 0.35 7.21
N GLU A 89 5.94 0.02 8.35
CA GLU A 89 5.05 -1.13 8.52
C GLU A 89 3.77 -0.97 7.68
N THR A 90 3.15 0.22 7.70
CA THR A 90 1.95 0.46 6.88
C THR A 90 2.26 0.39 5.39
N TRP A 91 3.43 0.85 4.94
CA TRP A 91 3.88 0.69 3.56
C TRP A 91 4.12 -0.78 3.19
N GLN A 92 4.78 -1.55 4.06
CA GLN A 92 5.00 -2.98 3.88
C GLN A 92 3.68 -3.73 3.79
N LYS A 93 2.73 -3.48 4.71
CA LYS A 93 1.40 -4.08 4.72
C LYS A 93 0.62 -3.78 3.44
N ARG A 94 0.67 -2.53 2.96
CA ARG A 94 0.04 -2.14 1.69
C ARG A 94 0.66 -2.87 0.50
N ASN A 95 1.98 -3.00 0.48
CA ASN A 95 2.68 -3.69 -0.60
C ASN A 95 2.36 -5.20 -0.58
N ALA A 96 2.36 -5.82 0.60
CA ALA A 96 1.95 -7.23 0.75
C ALA A 96 0.53 -7.47 0.24
N ASN A 97 -0.42 -6.62 0.62
CA ASN A 97 -1.81 -6.73 0.15
C ASN A 97 -1.91 -6.58 -1.38
N ARG A 98 -1.17 -5.64 -1.98
CA ARG A 98 -1.16 -5.46 -3.44
C ARG A 98 -0.61 -6.69 -4.15
N THR A 99 0.48 -7.26 -3.66
CA THR A 99 1.06 -8.48 -4.22
C THR A 99 0.08 -9.65 -4.12
N ALA A 100 -0.56 -9.83 -2.96
CA ALA A 100 -1.56 -10.88 -2.76
C ALA A 100 -2.78 -10.71 -3.71
N MET A 101 -3.25 -9.47 -3.91
CA MET A 101 -4.34 -9.20 -4.84
C MET A 101 -3.95 -9.52 -6.29
N ILE A 102 -2.73 -9.19 -6.71
CA ILE A 102 -2.23 -9.48 -8.05
C ILE A 102 -2.08 -10.99 -8.25
N GLU A 103 -1.60 -11.71 -7.23
CA GLU A 103 -1.47 -13.17 -7.25
C GLU A 103 -2.84 -13.85 -7.35
N GLN A 104 -3.83 -13.42 -6.56
CA GLN A 104 -5.18 -13.94 -6.67
C GLN A 104 -5.79 -13.64 -8.05
N ALA A 105 -5.62 -12.41 -8.56
CA ALA A 105 -6.11 -12.04 -9.87
C ALA A 105 -5.44 -12.84 -11.00
N SER A 106 -4.15 -13.17 -10.87
CA SER A 106 -3.45 -13.98 -11.86
C SER A 106 -3.89 -15.45 -11.80
N HIS A 107 -4.15 -15.98 -10.61
CA HIS A 107 -4.72 -17.31 -10.41
C HIS A 107 -6.12 -17.42 -11.04
N ASP A 108 -7.01 -16.48 -10.75
CA ASP A 108 -8.36 -16.45 -11.31
C ASP A 108 -8.33 -16.28 -12.83
N LYS A 109 -7.43 -15.43 -13.33
CA LYS A 109 -7.18 -15.28 -14.76
C LYS A 109 -6.79 -16.62 -15.39
N HIS A 110 -5.85 -17.33 -14.77
CA HIS A 110 -5.41 -18.64 -15.26
C HIS A 110 -6.55 -19.66 -15.30
N LEU A 111 -7.38 -19.70 -14.25
CA LEU A 111 -8.58 -20.55 -14.22
C LEU A 111 -9.55 -20.20 -15.37
N LEU A 112 -9.85 -18.92 -15.57
CA LEU A 112 -10.83 -18.49 -16.57
C LEU A 112 -10.36 -18.70 -18.02
N TYR A 113 -9.05 -18.57 -18.29
CA TYR A 113 -8.52 -18.78 -19.64
C TYR A 113 -8.29 -20.25 -19.98
N ASN A 114 -7.93 -21.08 -19.00
CA ASN A 114 -7.57 -22.47 -19.26
C ASN A 114 -8.69 -23.46 -18.93
N ALA A 115 -9.71 -23.07 -18.16
CA ALA A 115 -10.85 -23.95 -17.91
C ALA A 115 -11.60 -24.20 -19.23
N PRO A 116 -11.92 -25.47 -19.56
CA PRO A 116 -12.75 -25.77 -20.72
C PRO A 116 -14.12 -25.13 -20.53
N ARG A 117 -14.47 -24.17 -21.38
CA ARG A 117 -15.80 -23.56 -21.35
C ARG A 117 -16.85 -24.63 -21.65
N ASN A 118 -17.89 -24.70 -20.84
CA ASN A 118 -18.99 -25.61 -21.13
C ASN A 118 -19.62 -25.23 -22.48
N LYS A 119 -19.57 -26.14 -23.45
CA LYS A 119 -20.11 -25.95 -24.80
C LYS A 119 -21.63 -26.15 -24.84
N HIS A 120 -22.18 -26.80 -23.82
CA HIS A 120 -23.58 -27.20 -23.78
C HIS A 120 -24.23 -26.58 -22.54
N ILE A 121 -25.21 -25.71 -22.76
CA ILE A 121 -25.98 -25.10 -21.68
C ILE A 121 -27.33 -25.80 -21.66
N GLU A 122 -27.69 -26.41 -20.53
CA GLU A 122 -29.03 -26.95 -20.34
C GLU A 122 -30.03 -25.79 -20.24
N LEU A 123 -30.97 -25.75 -21.18
CA LEU A 123 -32.04 -24.77 -21.17
C LEU A 123 -33.14 -25.23 -20.22
N LYS A 124 -33.54 -24.36 -19.29
CA LYS A 124 -34.70 -24.61 -18.42
C LYS A 124 -36.01 -24.75 -19.20
N PHE A 125 -36.09 -24.13 -20.37
CA PHE A 125 -37.26 -24.13 -21.24
C PHE A 125 -36.85 -24.58 -22.64
N PRO A 126 -36.94 -25.88 -22.94
CA PRO A 126 -36.52 -26.42 -24.24
C PRO A 126 -37.48 -26.05 -25.38
N GLU A 127 -38.71 -25.64 -25.08
CA GLU A 127 -39.68 -25.27 -26.11
C GLU A 127 -39.32 -23.95 -26.81
N VAL A 128 -38.31 -23.22 -26.32
CA VAL A 128 -37.79 -22.00 -26.97
C VAL A 128 -37.33 -22.26 -28.42
N PHE A 129 -36.91 -23.49 -28.74
CA PHE A 129 -36.54 -23.87 -30.10
C PHE A 129 -37.72 -23.81 -31.09
N HIS A 130 -38.96 -23.83 -30.58
CA HIS A 130 -40.19 -23.67 -31.36
C HIS A 130 -40.91 -22.35 -31.05
N ALA A 131 -40.34 -21.50 -30.18
CA ALA A 131 -40.90 -20.20 -29.85
C ALA A 131 -40.60 -19.22 -31.00
N GLY A 132 -41.57 -19.07 -31.89
CA GLY A 132 -41.52 -18.15 -33.03
C GLY A 132 -42.89 -17.61 -33.40
N SER A 133 -42.95 -16.76 -34.42
CA SER A 133 -44.23 -16.32 -34.99
C SER A 133 -44.98 -17.52 -35.57
N PRO A 134 -46.26 -17.74 -35.22
CA PRO A 134 -47.05 -18.83 -35.81
C PRO A 134 -47.45 -18.55 -37.27
N PHE A 135 -47.28 -17.32 -37.76
CA PHE A 135 -47.68 -16.91 -39.10
C PHE A 135 -46.47 -16.81 -40.04
N ASN A 136 -46.70 -17.17 -41.30
CA ASN A 136 -45.74 -17.00 -42.39
C ASN A 136 -44.42 -17.78 -42.25
N VAL A 137 -44.47 -18.96 -41.61
CA VAL A 137 -43.30 -19.84 -41.45
C VAL A 137 -43.20 -20.80 -42.64
N PRO A 138 -42.13 -20.74 -43.45
CA PRO A 138 -41.91 -21.70 -44.52
C PRO A 138 -41.75 -23.12 -43.96
N ALA A 139 -42.22 -24.12 -44.71
CA ALA A 139 -42.01 -25.52 -44.35
C ALA A 139 -40.50 -25.82 -44.22
N GLY A 140 -40.09 -26.46 -43.13
CA GLY A 140 -38.69 -26.77 -42.84
C GLY A 140 -37.90 -25.67 -42.12
N HIS A 141 -38.53 -24.56 -41.72
CA HIS A 141 -37.87 -23.51 -40.94
C HIS A 141 -37.49 -23.94 -39.51
N ASN A 142 -38.26 -24.84 -38.89
CA ASN A 142 -37.97 -25.35 -37.55
C ASN A 142 -36.82 -26.36 -37.59
N VAL A 143 -35.95 -26.29 -36.58
CA VAL A 143 -34.81 -27.20 -36.44
C VAL A 143 -35.30 -28.60 -36.08
N ASN A 144 -34.72 -29.65 -36.66
CA ASN A 144 -35.00 -31.03 -36.24
C ASN A 144 -34.44 -31.26 -34.83
N LEU A 145 -35.32 -31.60 -33.88
CA LEU A 145 -34.99 -31.85 -32.46
C LEU A 145 -34.97 -33.34 -32.08
N ASP A 146 -35.09 -34.27 -33.02
CA ASP A 146 -35.23 -35.72 -32.75
C ASP A 146 -34.12 -36.26 -31.85
N LYS A 147 -32.87 -35.83 -32.09
CA LYS A 147 -31.70 -36.22 -31.28
C LYS A 147 -31.76 -35.69 -29.85
N VAL A 148 -32.28 -34.47 -29.67
CA VAL A 148 -32.43 -33.85 -28.34
C VAL A 148 -33.53 -34.58 -27.56
N VAL A 149 -34.63 -34.91 -28.24
CA VAL A 149 -35.72 -35.70 -27.67
C VAL A 149 -35.22 -37.09 -27.27
N GLU A 150 -34.44 -37.76 -28.12
CA GLU A 150 -33.86 -39.06 -27.82
C GLU A 150 -32.93 -39.02 -26.60
N HIS A 151 -32.04 -38.03 -26.52
CA HIS A 151 -31.15 -37.83 -25.37
C HIS A 151 -31.92 -37.68 -24.05
N TYR A 152 -32.95 -36.81 -24.01
CA TYR A 152 -33.73 -36.62 -22.78
C TYR A 152 -34.62 -37.83 -22.46
N ARG A 153 -35.08 -38.58 -23.45
CA ARG A 153 -35.77 -39.87 -23.22
C ARG A 153 -34.84 -40.88 -22.56
N GLN A 154 -33.60 -41.01 -23.04
CA GLN A 154 -32.59 -41.88 -22.42
C GLN A 154 -32.31 -41.45 -20.98
N GLN A 155 -32.07 -40.16 -20.73
CA GLN A 155 -31.88 -39.64 -19.37
C GLN A 155 -33.06 -39.96 -18.44
N HIS A 156 -34.30 -39.85 -18.93
CA HIS A 156 -35.48 -40.19 -18.14
C HIS A 156 -35.52 -41.68 -17.76
N HIS A 157 -35.21 -42.57 -18.72
CA HIS A 157 -35.15 -44.01 -18.44
C HIS A 157 -34.06 -44.33 -17.41
N ASP A 158 -32.86 -43.77 -17.54
CA ASP A 158 -31.77 -43.96 -16.57
C ASP A 158 -32.16 -43.48 -15.16
N GLU A 159 -32.87 -42.36 -15.06
CA GLU A 159 -33.39 -41.86 -13.80
C GLU A 159 -34.47 -42.76 -13.20
N GLU A 160 -35.38 -43.30 -14.02
CA GLU A 160 -36.40 -44.25 -13.58
C GLU A 160 -35.79 -45.54 -13.07
N GLU A 161 -34.77 -46.06 -13.76
CA GLU A 161 -34.01 -47.23 -13.31
C GLU A 161 -33.31 -46.96 -11.98
N ARG A 162 -32.65 -45.80 -11.84
CA ARG A 162 -32.01 -45.39 -10.58
C ARG A 162 -33.02 -45.25 -9.44
N LYS A 163 -34.19 -44.65 -9.71
CA LYS A 163 -35.29 -44.54 -8.73
C LYS A 163 -35.84 -45.92 -8.37
N ALA A 164 -35.99 -46.82 -9.34
CA ALA A 164 -36.46 -48.19 -9.12
C ALA A 164 -35.45 -49.01 -8.30
N ILE A 165 -34.15 -48.91 -8.58
CA ILE A 165 -33.09 -49.57 -7.79
C ILE A 165 -33.12 -49.07 -6.34
N LYS A 166 -33.23 -47.76 -6.13
CA LYS A 166 -33.32 -47.16 -4.79
C LYS A 166 -34.61 -47.56 -4.06
N ALA A 167 -35.72 -47.71 -4.78
CA ALA A 167 -36.97 -48.19 -4.21
C ALA A 167 -36.88 -49.67 -3.80
N ARG A 168 -36.27 -50.51 -4.65
CA ARG A 168 -36.01 -51.93 -4.36
C ARG A 168 -35.09 -52.11 -3.15
N SER A 169 -33.97 -51.39 -3.09
CA SER A 169 -33.03 -51.49 -1.96
C SER A 169 -33.61 -50.97 -0.64
N LYS A 170 -34.58 -50.05 -0.68
CA LYS A 170 -35.30 -49.58 0.50
C LYS A 170 -36.30 -50.62 1.02
N TRP A 171 -36.94 -51.37 0.11
CA TRP A 171 -37.96 -52.37 0.46
C TRP A 171 -37.37 -53.74 0.80
N ASP A 172 -36.23 -54.08 0.22
CA ASP A 172 -35.44 -55.26 0.56
C ASP A 172 -34.18 -54.83 1.35
N PRO A 173 -34.29 -54.55 2.66
CA PRO A 173 -33.11 -54.34 3.48
C PRO A 173 -32.31 -55.65 3.50
N GLN A 174 -31.18 -55.67 2.80
CA GLN A 174 -30.20 -56.74 2.90
C GLN A 174 -29.89 -56.99 4.39
N PRO A 175 -29.88 -58.25 4.87
CA PRO A 175 -29.57 -58.53 6.26
C PRO A 175 -28.17 -58.01 6.54
N THR A 176 -28.08 -57.07 7.48
CA THR A 176 -26.82 -56.53 7.98
C THR A 176 -25.99 -57.69 8.53
N GLN A 177 -24.88 -58.02 7.86
CA GLN A 177 -23.83 -58.88 8.43
C GLN A 177 -23.03 -58.13 9.48
#